data_AF-A3K9N4-F1
#
_entry.id   AF-A3K9N4-F1
#
_cell.length_a   1.000
_cell.length_b   1.000
_cell.length_c   1.000
_cell.angle_alpha   90.00
_cell.angle_beta   90.00
_cell.angle_gamma   90.00
#
_symmetry.space_group_name_H-M   'P 1'
#
loop_
_entity.id
_entity.type
_entity.pdbx_description
1 polymer ?
#
loop_
_entity_poly.entity_id
_entity_poly.type
_entity_poly.pdbx_seq_one_letter_code
_entity_poly.pdbx_strand_id
1 'polypeptide(L)'
;MAAKKGGRGHLIGRIKGGMNTKLHAICDSQGRPIDLFVTAGQVSDYIGARALLSGLPNVKWLLGDRGYDADWFREALQDKGIRACIPGRKKRKTPVKYPSRAITA
;
A
#
# COMPACT_ATOMS: atom_id res chain seq x y z
N MET A 1 14.93 -18.02 22.20
CA MET A 1 14.51 -16.60 22.18
C MET A 1 15.39 -15.85 21.19
N ALA A 2 14.82 -15.28 20.12
CA ALA A 2 15.62 -14.57 19.11
C ALA A 2 15.79 -13.10 19.52
N ALA A 3 17.04 -12.66 19.65
CA ALA A 3 17.40 -11.30 20.04
C ALA A 3 16.89 -10.27 19.02
N LYS A 4 16.04 -9.34 19.47
CA LYS A 4 15.77 -8.08 18.73
C LYS A 4 17.00 -7.19 18.88
N LYS A 5 17.82 -7.10 17.83
CA LYS A 5 18.90 -6.11 17.76
C LYS A 5 18.30 -4.71 17.66
N GLY A 6 18.28 -4.04 18.82
CA GLY A 6 18.05 -2.61 18.93
C GLY A 6 19.18 -1.84 18.27
N GLY A 7 18.81 -0.95 17.37
CA GLY A 7 19.65 0.06 16.76
C GLY A 7 18.71 1.03 16.05
N ARG A 8 18.92 2.34 16.19
CA ARG A 8 18.09 3.38 15.58
C ARG A 8 17.89 3.02 14.10
N GLY A 9 16.65 2.69 13.74
CA GLY A 9 16.35 1.91 12.55
C GLY A 9 16.56 2.73 11.29
N HIS A 10 17.60 2.42 10.52
CA HIS A 10 17.92 3.11 9.26
C HIS A 10 16.88 2.91 8.14
N LEU A 11 15.67 2.43 8.43
CA LEU A 11 14.65 2.03 7.43
C LEU A 11 15.20 1.12 6.32
N ILE A 12 16.29 0.41 6.61
CA ILE A 12 16.91 -0.60 5.76
C ILE A 12 16.63 -1.96 6.38
N GLY A 13 16.13 -2.85 5.54
CA GLY A 13 15.60 -4.14 5.90
C GLY A 13 16.31 -5.30 5.26
N ARG A 14 16.46 -6.42 5.96
CA ARG A 14 17.03 -7.63 5.36
C ARG A 14 15.94 -8.52 4.75
N ILE A 15 16.05 -8.75 3.45
CA ILE A 15 15.21 -9.67 2.66
C ILE A 15 16.09 -10.78 2.07
N LYS A 16 15.48 -11.80 1.42
CA LYS A 16 16.22 -12.93 0.81
C LYS A 16 17.32 -12.47 -0.17
N GLY A 17 17.08 -11.37 -0.89
CA GLY A 17 18.02 -10.77 -1.85
C GLY A 17 19.05 -9.80 -1.26
N GLY A 18 19.13 -9.63 0.06
CA GLY A 18 20.07 -8.70 0.70
C GLY A 18 19.37 -7.58 1.48
N MET A 19 20.02 -6.41 1.56
CA MET A 19 19.46 -5.24 2.24
C MET A 19 18.61 -4.42 1.27
N ASN A 20 17.42 -3.99 1.70
CA ASN A 20 16.46 -3.30 0.86
C ASN A 20 15.60 -2.32 1.68
N THR A 21 15.05 -1.31 1.02
CA THR A 21 14.09 -0.34 1.54
C THR A 21 12.91 -0.25 0.57
N LYS A 22 11.71 -0.09 1.10
CA LYS A 22 10.48 0.12 0.32
C LYS A 22 10.08 1.59 0.38
N LEU A 23 9.68 2.13 -0.77
CA LEU A 23 9.04 3.43 -0.90
C LEU A 23 7.58 3.23 -1.28
N HIS A 24 6.67 3.70 -0.43
CA HIS A 24 5.24 3.74 -0.69
C HIS A 24 4.87 5.16 -1.12
N ALA A 25 4.05 5.31 -2.16
CA ALA A 25 3.71 6.62 -2.71
C ALA A 25 2.22 6.73 -3.00
N ILE A 26 1.64 7.90 -2.71
CA ILE A 26 0.38 8.36 -3.31
C ILE A 26 0.77 9.27 -4.47
N CYS A 27 0.24 9.00 -5.66
CA CYS A 27 0.45 9.85 -6.82
C CYS A 27 -0.88 10.37 -7.37
N ASP A 28 -0.84 11.53 -8.02
CA ASP A 28 -1.96 12.03 -8.80
C ASP A 28 -2.10 11.29 -10.15
N SER A 29 -3.08 11.69 -10.96
CA SER A 29 -3.34 11.10 -12.27
C SER A 29 -2.22 11.32 -13.29
N GLN A 30 -1.33 12.28 -13.05
CA GLN A 30 -0.16 12.59 -13.88
C GLN A 30 1.12 11.89 -13.37
N GLY A 31 1.01 11.08 -12.32
CA GLY A 31 2.14 10.38 -11.71
C GLY A 31 2.99 11.27 -10.78
N ARG A 32 2.54 12.47 -10.41
CA ARG A 32 3.24 13.33 -9.47
C ARG A 32 3.00 12.84 -8.03
N PRO A 33 4.05 12.62 -7.22
CA PRO A 33 3.89 12.16 -5.85
C PRO A 33 3.29 13.25 -4.97
N ILE A 34 2.25 12.89 -4.22
CA ILE A 34 1.56 13.73 -3.23
C ILE A 34 2.11 13.43 -1.83
N ASP A 35 2.30 12.14 -1.53
CA ASP A 35 2.78 11.67 -0.24
C ASP A 35 3.69 10.46 -0.43
N LEU A 36 4.74 10.37 0.40
CA LEU A 36 5.80 9.38 0.32
C LEU A 36 6.10 8.83 1.71
N PHE A 37 6.08 7.52 1.85
CA PHE A 37 6.37 6.84 3.09
C PHE A 37 7.41 5.74 2.91
N VAL A 38 8.49 5.79 3.68
CA VAL A 38 9.62 4.87 3.58
C VAL A 38 9.58 3.83 4.68
N THR A 39 9.77 2.57 4.32
CA THR A 39 9.86 1.46 5.29
C THR A 39 11.03 0.53 4.99
N ALA A 40 11.48 -0.23 6.00
CA ALA A 40 12.46 -1.29 5.80
C ALA A 40 11.92 -2.37 4.87
N GLY A 41 12.78 -2.96 4.02
CA GLY A 41 12.36 -3.87 2.94
C GLY A 41 11.52 -5.09 3.37
N GLN A 42 11.67 -5.59 4.60
CA GLN A 42 10.87 -6.69 5.15
C GLN A 42 9.48 -6.25 5.66
N VAL A 43 9.21 -4.94 5.73
CA VAL A 43 7.92 -4.40 6.19
C VAL A 43 6.84 -4.73 5.16
N SER A 44 5.67 -5.12 5.66
CA SER A 44 4.51 -5.44 4.82
C SER A 44 3.92 -4.19 4.20
N ASP A 45 3.42 -4.31 2.96
CA ASP A 45 2.76 -3.21 2.25
C ASP A 45 1.49 -2.74 2.97
N TYR A 46 0.91 -3.55 3.85
CA TYR A 46 -0.19 -3.16 4.74
C TYR A 46 0.18 -2.02 5.69
N ILE A 47 1.42 -2.00 6.17
CA ILE A 47 1.91 -0.92 7.02
C ILE A 47 2.06 0.36 6.19
N GLY A 48 2.56 0.24 4.95
CA GLY A 48 2.61 1.34 3.99
C GLY A 48 1.23 1.92 3.66
N ALA A 49 0.25 1.09 3.32
CA ALA A 49 -1.13 1.52 3.06
C ALA A 49 -1.74 2.24 4.28
N ARG A 50 -1.49 1.73 5.49
CA ARG A 50 -2.02 2.34 6.71
C ARG A 50 -1.41 3.72 6.96
N ALA A 51 -0.11 3.88 6.72
CA ALA A 51 0.57 5.16 6.86
C ALA A 51 0.06 6.21 5.86
N LEU A 52 -0.25 5.78 4.63
CA LEU A 52 -0.72 6.66 3.57
C LEU A 52 -2.24 6.98 3.65
N LEU A 53 -3.02 6.21 4.41
CA LEU A 53 -4.48 6.34 4.46
C LEU A 53 -4.97 7.75 4.87
N SER A 54 -4.24 8.42 5.78
CA SER A 54 -4.57 9.79 6.20
C SER A 54 -4.24 10.85 5.16
N GLY A 55 -3.23 10.60 4.31
CA GLY A 55 -2.78 11.51 3.26
C GLY A 55 -3.57 11.40 1.96
N LEU A 56 -4.58 10.53 1.89
CA LEU A 56 -5.37 10.34 0.68
C LEU A 56 -6.20 11.59 0.35
N PRO A 57 -6.04 12.16 -0.87
CA PRO A 57 -6.89 13.25 -1.33
C PRO A 57 -8.33 12.76 -1.53
N ASN A 58 -9.28 13.69 -1.55
CA ASN A 58 -10.67 13.37 -1.88
C ASN A 58 -10.78 13.05 -3.38
N VAL A 59 -10.86 11.76 -3.72
CA VAL A 59 -10.90 11.27 -5.10
C VAL A 59 -11.96 10.18 -5.25
N LYS A 60 -12.54 10.05 -6.45
CA LYS A 60 -13.56 9.01 -6.71
C LYS A 60 -12.96 7.61 -6.80
N TRP A 61 -11.71 7.50 -7.22
CA TRP A 61 -11.05 6.23 -7.51
C TRP A 61 -9.62 6.22 -7.00
N LEU A 62 -9.19 5.06 -6.49
CA LEU A 62 -7.80 4.81 -6.13
C LEU A 62 -7.28 3.57 -6.86
N LEU A 63 -6.23 3.76 -7.65
CA LEU A 63 -5.46 2.66 -8.24
C LEU A 63 -4.40 2.21 -7.24
N GLY A 64 -4.30 0.91 -7.01
CA GLY A 64 -3.32 0.38 -6.06
C GLY A 64 -2.81 -1.00 -6.45
N ASP A 65 -1.58 -1.27 -6.01
CA ASP A 65 -0.97 -2.59 -6.17
C ASP A 65 -1.70 -3.68 -5.39
N ARG A 66 -1.63 -4.92 -5.87
CA ARG A 66 -2.21 -6.11 -5.22
C ARG A 66 -1.70 -6.29 -3.78
N GLY A 67 -0.48 -5.85 -3.48
CA GLY A 67 0.10 -5.84 -2.13
C GLY A 67 -0.74 -5.07 -1.11
N TYR A 68 -1.52 -4.07 -1.55
CA TYR A 68 -2.40 -3.29 -0.68
C TYR A 68 -3.78 -3.89 -0.47
N ASP A 69 -4.09 -5.03 -1.09
CA ASP A 69 -5.39 -5.69 -0.93
C ASP A 69 -5.60 -6.21 0.50
N ALA A 70 -6.36 -5.45 1.29
CA ALA A 70 -6.82 -5.77 2.62
C ALA A 70 -8.28 -5.35 2.80
N ASP A 71 -9.03 -6.11 3.59
CA ASP A 71 -10.44 -5.82 3.86
C ASP A 71 -10.60 -4.48 4.57
N TRP A 72 -9.85 -4.29 5.66
CA TRP A 72 -9.81 -3.02 6.41
C TRP A 72 -9.42 -1.82 5.54
N PHE A 73 -8.57 -2.01 4.53
CA PHE A 73 -8.15 -0.91 3.66
C PHE A 73 -9.25 -0.55 2.66
N ARG A 74 -9.95 -1.55 2.11
CA ARG A 74 -11.11 -1.32 1.24
C ARG A 74 -12.26 -0.67 1.99
N GLU A 75 -12.54 -1.10 3.23
CA GLU A 75 -13.53 -0.50 4.11
C GLU A 75 -13.18 0.97 4.38
N ALA A 76 -11.93 1.27 4.78
CA ALA A 76 -11.50 2.64 5.03
C ALA A 76 -11.57 3.54 3.78
N LEU A 77 -11.32 2.98 2.58
CA LEU A 77 -11.52 3.71 1.32
C LEU A 77 -13.01 3.98 1.06
N GLN A 78 -13.87 2.99 1.33
CA GLN A 78 -15.32 3.14 1.19
C GLN A 78 -15.89 4.19 2.14
N ASP A 79 -15.43 4.23 3.40
CA ASP A 79 -15.82 5.23 4.39
C ASP A 79 -15.42 6.65 3.96
N LYS A 80 -14.33 6.78 3.20
CA LYS A 80 -13.89 8.03 2.56
C LYS A 80 -14.61 8.35 1.25
N GLY A 81 -15.52 7.48 0.77
CA GLY A 81 -16.20 7.63 -0.52
C GLY A 81 -15.32 7.30 -1.74
N ILE A 82 -14.18 6.65 -1.53
CA ILE A 82 -13.19 6.32 -2.57
C ILE A 82 -13.42 4.88 -3.06
N ARG A 83 -13.55 4.70 -4.38
CA ARG A 83 -13.69 3.36 -4.97
C ARG A 83 -12.31 2.73 -5.21
N ALA A 84 -12.05 1.62 -4.54
CA ALA A 84 -10.79 0.89 -4.65
C ALA A 84 -10.70 0.07 -5.94
N CYS A 85 -9.76 0.43 -6.82
CA CYS A 85 -9.35 -0.35 -7.98
C CYS A 85 -8.02 -1.06 -7.68
N ILE A 86 -8.12 -2.02 -6.76
CA ILE A 86 -7.00 -2.84 -6.31
C ILE A 86 -7.27 -4.27 -6.76
N PRO A 87 -6.35 -4.94 -7.46
CA PRO A 87 -6.50 -6.36 -7.78
C PRO A 87 -6.52 -7.20 -6.50
N GLY A 88 -7.45 -8.16 -6.43
CA GLY A 88 -7.48 -9.12 -5.33
C GLY A 88 -6.19 -9.95 -5.24
N ARG A 89 -5.77 -10.29 -4.01
CA ARG A 89 -4.69 -11.25 -3.79
C ARG A 89 -5.06 -12.64 -4.30
N LYS A 90 -4.06 -13.39 -4.80
CA LYS A 90 -4.25 -14.75 -5.36
C LYS A 90 -4.91 -15.73 -4.38
N LYS A 91 -4.67 -15.57 -3.07
CA LYS A 91 -5.17 -16.46 -2.00
C LYS A 91 -6.38 -15.90 -1.25
N ARG A 92 -7.07 -14.91 -1.82
CA ARG A 92 -8.24 -14.32 -1.17
C ARG A 92 -9.40 -15.33 -1.16
N LYS A 93 -10.04 -15.52 0.01
CA LYS A 93 -11.18 -16.44 0.16
C LYS A 93 -12.39 -15.98 -0.66
N THR A 94 -12.68 -14.69 -0.60
CA THR A 94 -13.78 -14.07 -1.34
C THR A 94 -13.22 -13.25 -2.50
N PRO A 95 -13.50 -13.62 -3.76
CA PRO A 95 -13.08 -12.84 -4.92
C PRO A 95 -13.63 -11.42 -4.85
N VAL A 96 -12.78 -10.43 -5.19
CA VAL A 96 -13.23 -9.04 -5.31
C VAL A 96 -13.26 -8.64 -6.77
N LYS A 97 -14.39 -8.10 -7.19
CA LYS A 97 -14.53 -7.48 -8.49
C LYS A 97 -13.80 -6.14 -8.47
N TYR A 98 -12.84 -5.96 -9.36
CA TYR A 98 -12.16 -4.71 -9.60
C TYR A 98 -12.20 -4.45 -11.12
N PRO A 99 -12.22 -3.18 -11.57
CA PRO A 99 -12.18 -2.89 -12.99
C PRO A 99 -10.83 -3.35 -13.56
N SER A 100 -10.87 -4.16 -14.62
CA SER A 100 -9.69 -4.70 -15.31
C SER A 100 -9.04 -3.70 -16.28
N ARG A 101 -9.74 -2.60 -16.60
CA ARG A 101 -9.24 -1.49 -17.42
C ARG A 101 -8.88 -0.30 -16.55
N ALA A 102 -7.81 0.39 -16.93
CA ALA A 102 -7.45 1.68 -16.38
C ALA A 102 -8.68 2.58 -16.35
N ILE A 103 -9.03 3.03 -15.15
CA ILE A 103 -10.10 3.99 -14.97
C ILE A 103 -9.57 5.28 -15.59
N THR A 104 -10.26 5.82 -16.59
CA THR A 104 -9.88 7.10 -17.20
C THR A 104 -9.84 8.14 -16.09
N ALA A 105 -8.65 8.71 -15.87
CA ALA A 105 -8.38 9.69 -14.81
C ALA A 105 -8.83 11.09 -15.21
#